data_AF-A0A1R1PYH4-F1
#
_entry.id   AF-A0A1R1PYH4-F1
#
_cell.length_a   1.000
_cell.length_b   1.000
_cell.length_c   1.000
_cell.angle_alpha   90.00
_cell.angle_beta   90.00
_cell.angle_gamma   90.00
#
_symmetry.space_group_name_H-M   'P 1'
#
loop_
_entity.id
_entity.type
_entity.pdbx_description
1 polymer ?
#
loop_
_entity_poly.entity_id
_entity_poly.type
_entity_poly.pdbx_seq_one_letter_code
_entity_poly.pdbx_strand_id
1 'polypeptide(L)'
;MSSAKLIRKQGSSVVGANISGFGVTSNTMALAQQKTVFDITGIDRVHQLVAELAKLIQNDFGYTDTAGFKIRCSICNKILYGEKDANAHMKESGHHQFEEIK
;
A
#
# COMPACT_ATOMS: atom_id res chain seq x y z
N MET A 1 22.10 7.15 53.71
CA MET A 1 21.61 8.55 53.66
C MET A 1 21.00 8.76 52.28
N SER A 2 19.77 8.30 52.01
CA SER A 2 18.48 8.94 52.37
C SER A 2 18.45 10.43 52.04
N SER A 3 17.75 10.81 50.97
CA SER A 3 16.72 11.87 51.00
C SER A 3 16.02 11.98 49.65
N ALA A 4 14.77 11.51 49.64
CA ALA A 4 13.77 11.81 48.64
C ALA A 4 13.06 13.13 49.00
N LYS A 5 12.33 13.67 48.01
CA LYS A 5 11.05 14.38 48.13
C LYS A 5 11.10 15.92 48.15
N LEU A 6 10.62 16.51 47.05
CA LEU A 6 9.91 17.80 47.07
C LEU A 6 8.72 17.75 46.11
N ILE A 7 7.58 17.41 46.70
CA ILE A 7 6.22 17.65 46.21
C ILE A 7 5.80 19.06 46.63
N ARG A 8 5.15 19.82 45.73
CA ARG A 8 4.23 20.96 45.98
C ARG A 8 3.83 21.51 44.60
N LYS A 9 2.59 21.87 44.28
CA LYS A 9 1.27 21.81 44.91
C LYS A 9 0.32 22.08 43.74
N GLN A 10 -0.76 21.31 43.60
CA GLN A 10 -1.83 21.62 42.67
C GLN A 10 -2.50 22.93 43.11
N GLY A 11 -2.42 23.96 42.26
CA GLY A 11 -3.14 25.22 42.41
C GLY A 11 -4.37 25.20 41.51
N SER A 12 -5.50 24.83 42.09
CA SER A 12 -6.83 25.04 41.54
C SER A 12 -7.07 26.53 41.34
N SER A 13 -7.44 26.93 40.14
CA SER A 13 -8.19 28.17 39.91
C SER A 13 -9.04 28.00 38.65
N VAL A 14 -10.25 27.49 38.86
CA VAL A 14 -11.33 27.55 37.88
C VAL A 14 -11.94 28.94 37.95
N VAL A 15 -11.61 29.81 36.99
CA VAL A 15 -12.33 31.07 36.80
C VAL A 15 -12.61 31.27 35.31
N GLY A 16 -13.90 31.32 35.00
CA GLY A 16 -14.42 32.18 33.94
C GLY A 16 -14.41 31.57 32.55
N ALA A 17 -15.52 30.90 32.22
CA ALA A 17 -15.92 30.65 30.84
C ALA A 17 -15.92 31.96 30.04
N ASN A 18 -15.24 31.97 28.89
CA ASN A 18 -15.53 32.88 27.81
C ASN A 18 -15.74 32.06 26.53
N ILE A 19 -17.00 31.70 26.30
CA ILE A 19 -17.51 31.10 25.08
C ILE A 19 -17.67 32.17 24.01
N SER A 20 -16.60 32.51 23.31
CA SER A 20 -16.74 33.18 22.01
C SER A 20 -15.50 32.96 21.17
N GLY A 21 -15.58 31.99 20.27
CA GLY A 21 -14.52 31.72 19.31
C GLY A 21 -14.88 30.49 18.51
N PHE A 22 -15.53 30.71 17.37
CA PHE A 22 -15.83 29.70 16.36
C PHE A 22 -14.51 29.10 15.84
N GLY A 23 -13.99 28.09 16.54
CA GLY A 23 -12.77 27.39 16.17
C GLY A 23 -13.09 26.39 15.08
N VAL A 24 -12.99 26.80 13.81
CA VAL A 24 -12.73 25.87 12.72
C VAL A 24 -11.48 25.08 13.12
N THR A 25 -11.66 23.81 13.49
CA THR A 25 -10.53 22.88 13.57
C THR A 25 -10.03 22.75 12.15
N SER A 26 -9.02 23.53 11.81
CA SER A 26 -8.23 23.34 10.60
C SER A 26 -7.61 21.95 10.74
N ASN A 27 -8.29 20.94 10.20
CA ASN A 27 -7.66 19.68 9.90
C ASN A 27 -6.77 19.97 8.70
N THR A 28 -5.60 20.55 8.98
CA THR A 28 -4.56 20.73 7.99
C THR A 28 -4.13 19.33 7.61
N MET A 29 -4.71 18.80 6.53
CA MET A 29 -4.16 17.65 5.82
C MET A 29 -2.71 17.98 5.54
N ALA A 30 -1.81 17.40 6.35
CA ALA A 30 -0.39 17.58 6.19
C ALA A 30 -0.04 17.21 4.77
N LEU A 31 0.53 18.17 4.03
CA LEU A 31 0.98 18.00 2.66
C LEU A 31 1.89 16.76 2.65
N ALA A 32 1.45 15.68 1.98
CA ALA A 32 2.19 14.44 1.93
C ALA A 32 3.58 14.72 1.34
N GLN A 33 4.61 14.65 2.17
CA GLN A 33 5.98 14.82 1.71
C GLN A 33 6.36 13.59 0.89
N GLN A 34 6.33 13.75 -0.43
CA GLN A 34 6.89 12.78 -1.38
C GLN A 34 8.40 12.70 -1.18
N LYS A 35 8.86 11.76 -0.35
CA LYS A 35 10.27 11.39 -0.23
C LYS A 35 10.51 10.11 -1.02
N THR A 36 11.24 10.20 -2.12
CA THR A 36 11.53 9.08 -3.03
C THR A 36 12.88 8.39 -2.75
N VAL A 37 13.73 8.97 -1.90
CA VAL A 37 15.01 8.41 -1.50
C VAL A 37 14.94 7.98 -0.04
N PHE A 38 15.11 6.69 0.22
CA PHE A 38 15.10 6.10 1.56
C PHE A 38 16.54 5.89 2.05
N ASP A 39 16.82 6.25 3.30
CA ASP A 39 18.12 6.00 3.92
C ASP A 39 18.17 4.57 4.49
N ILE A 40 19.33 3.93 4.37
CA ILE A 40 19.60 2.53 4.72
C ILE A 40 19.46 2.27 6.23
N THR A 41 19.72 3.29 7.04
CA THR A 41 19.68 3.24 8.51
C THR A 41 18.26 3.16 9.09
N GLY A 42 17.24 3.52 8.31
CA GLY A 42 15.82 3.52 8.69
C GLY A 42 14.96 2.54 7.91
N ILE A 43 15.58 1.57 7.21
CA ILE A 43 14.89 0.64 6.31
C ILE A 43 13.85 -0.22 7.03
N ASP A 44 14.09 -0.63 8.28
CA ASP A 44 13.22 -1.58 8.97
C ASP A 44 11.77 -1.11 9.06
N ARG A 45 11.58 0.19 9.35
CA ARG A 45 10.24 0.77 9.45
C ARG A 45 9.57 0.91 8.08
N VAL A 46 10.32 1.33 7.06
CA VAL A 46 9.82 1.46 5.69
C VAL A 46 9.46 0.08 5.13
N HIS A 47 10.29 -0.92 5.36
CA HIS A 47 10.08 -2.29 4.92
C HIS A 47 8.82 -2.92 5.54
N GLN A 48 8.61 -2.72 6.85
CA GLN A 48 7.38 -3.19 7.52
C GLN A 48 6.12 -2.56 6.92
N LEU A 49 6.13 -1.23 6.70
CA LEU A 49 4.99 -0.53 6.12
C LEU A 49 4.73 -0.93 4.66
N VAL A 50 5.79 -1.13 3.87
CA VAL A 50 5.67 -1.62 2.49
C VAL A 50 5.14 -3.06 2.46
N ALA A 51 5.56 -3.92 3.39
CA ALA A 51 5.05 -5.29 3.48
C ALA A 51 3.58 -5.33 3.88
N GLU A 52 3.14 -4.45 4.79
CA GLU A 52 1.73 -4.32 5.17
C GLU A 52 0.89 -3.79 4.01
N LEU A 53 1.37 -2.76 3.31
CA LEU A 53 0.74 -2.23 2.10
C LEU A 53 0.63 -3.29 0.99
N ALA A 54 1.68 -4.08 0.77
CA ALA A 54 1.67 -5.16 -0.21
C ALA A 54 0.62 -6.23 0.10
N LYS A 55 0.41 -6.55 1.39
CA LYS A 55 -0.64 -7.48 1.82
C LYS A 55 -2.04 -6.91 1.57
N LEU A 56 -2.25 -5.62 1.84
CA LEU A 56 -3.52 -4.95 1.55
C LEU A 56 -3.84 -4.98 0.05
N ILE A 57 -2.87 -4.61 -0.80
CA ILE A 57 -3.02 -4.62 -2.26
C ILE A 57 -3.28 -6.04 -2.79
N GLN A 58 -2.64 -7.06 -2.21
CA GLN A 58 -2.90 -8.46 -2.57
C GLN A 58 -4.33 -8.89 -2.23
N ASN A 59 -4.84 -8.51 -1.06
CA ASN A 59 -6.20 -8.84 -0.63
C ASN A 59 -7.27 -8.10 -1.46
N ASP A 60 -6.95 -6.92 -1.97
CA ASP A 60 -7.86 -6.10 -2.78
C ASP A 60 -7.84 -6.48 -4.28
N PHE A 61 -7.21 -7.61 -4.66
CA PHE A 61 -7.03 -8.05 -6.06
C PHE A 61 -6.35 -7.00 -6.97
N GLY A 62 -5.50 -6.14 -6.40
CA GLY A 62 -4.82 -5.05 -7.12
C GLY A 62 -3.75 -5.51 -8.12
N TYR A 63 -3.71 -6.80 -8.47
CA TYR A 63 -2.80 -7.35 -9.47
C TYR A 63 -3.56 -8.27 -10.43
N THR A 64 -3.38 -8.05 -11.72
CA THR A 64 -3.83 -8.98 -12.77
C THR A 64 -2.79 -10.08 -12.87
N ASP A 65 -3.17 -11.32 -12.54
CA ASP A 65 -2.31 -12.48 -12.76
C ASP A 65 -2.15 -12.74 -14.27
N THR A 66 -1.04 -12.27 -14.84
CA THR A 66 -0.70 -12.48 -16.25
C THR A 66 -0.07 -13.85 -16.52
N ALA A 67 0.14 -14.67 -15.49
CA ALA A 67 0.71 -16.00 -15.62
C ALA A 67 -0.37 -17.10 -15.62
N GLY A 68 -1.47 -16.91 -14.87
CA GLY A 68 -2.46 -17.97 -14.64
C GLY A 68 -3.62 -18.05 -15.62
N PHE A 69 -3.87 -17.03 -16.45
CA PHE A 69 -5.04 -17.02 -17.33
C PHE A 69 -4.89 -18.02 -18.49
N LYS A 70 -5.95 -18.78 -18.77
CA LYS A 70 -5.96 -19.78 -19.84
C LYS A 70 -6.37 -19.11 -21.13
N ILE A 71 -5.57 -19.30 -22.17
CA ILE A 71 -5.91 -18.87 -23.52
C ILE A 71 -5.79 -20.04 -24.49
N ARG A 72 -6.60 -20.04 -25.54
CA ARG A 72 -6.52 -20.97 -26.65
C ARG A 72 -6.09 -20.23 -27.90
N CYS A 73 -5.20 -20.82 -28.67
CA CYS A 73 -4.93 -20.35 -30.02
C CYS A 73 -6.12 -20.71 -30.95
N SER A 74 -6.73 -19.74 -31.62
CA SER A 74 -7.87 -19.97 -32.52
C SER A 74 -7.49 -20.73 -33.81
N ILE A 75 -6.18 -20.87 -34.10
CA ILE A 75 -5.67 -21.51 -35.32
C ILE A 75 -5.40 -23.00 -35.07
N CYS A 76 -4.69 -23.33 -33.98
CA CYS A 76 -4.29 -24.71 -33.67
C CYS A 76 -5.04 -25.33 -32.48
N ASN A 77 -5.92 -24.57 -31.82
CA ASN A 77 -6.69 -24.97 -30.64
C ASN A 77 -5.86 -25.39 -29.42
N LYS A 78 -4.55 -25.09 -29.40
CA LYS A 78 -3.68 -25.36 -28.25
C LYS A 78 -4.05 -24.44 -27.09
N ILE A 79 -4.19 -25.03 -25.89
CA ILE A 79 -4.37 -24.30 -24.64
C ILE A 79 -2.98 -23.89 -24.12
N LEU A 80 -2.84 -22.62 -23.75
CA LEU A 80 -1.63 -21.99 -23.23
C LEU A 80 -1.96 -21.28 -21.92
N TYR A 81 -0.96 -21.10 -21.07
CA TYR A 81 -1.12 -20.52 -19.74
C TYR A 81 -0.32 -19.22 -19.64
N GLY A 82 -1.05 -18.12 -19.55
CA GLY A 82 -0.49 -16.79 -19.40
C GLY A 82 0.22 -16.24 -20.64
N GLU A 83 0.77 -15.05 -20.48
CA GLU A 83 1.39 -14.27 -21.56
C GLU A 83 2.67 -14.93 -22.09
N LYS A 84 3.47 -15.54 -21.21
CA LYS A 84 4.76 -16.15 -21.59
C LYS A 84 4.57 -17.29 -22.58
N ASP A 85 3.62 -18.17 -22.32
CA ASP A 85 3.31 -19.30 -23.20
C ASP A 85 2.68 -18.82 -24.52
N ALA A 86 1.83 -17.78 -24.48
CA ALA A 86 1.28 -17.12 -25.67
C ALA A 86 2.39 -16.63 -26.61
N ASN A 87 3.36 -15.92 -26.02
CA ASN A 87 4.46 -15.28 -26.75
C ASN A 87 5.43 -16.33 -27.31
N ALA A 88 5.72 -17.38 -26.54
CA ALA A 88 6.48 -18.53 -27.03
C ALA A 88 5.76 -19.22 -28.20
N HIS A 89 4.46 -19.48 -28.07
CA HIS A 89 3.67 -20.11 -29.13
C HIS A 89 3.64 -19.27 -30.41
N MET A 90 3.48 -17.95 -30.27
CA MET A 90 3.53 -17.02 -31.40
C MET A 90 4.89 -17.07 -32.13
N LYS A 91 6.00 -17.13 -31.38
CA LYS A 91 7.35 -17.22 -31.96
C LYS A 91 7.60 -18.55 -32.67
N GLU A 92 7.09 -19.65 -32.12
CA GLU A 92 7.30 -21.00 -32.66
C GLU A 92 6.38 -21.30 -33.85
N SER A 93 5.11 -20.89 -33.76
CA SER A 93 4.07 -21.26 -34.74
C SER A 93 3.67 -20.13 -35.68
N GLY A 94 4.00 -18.88 -35.36
CA GLY A 94 3.53 -17.70 -36.11
C GLY A 94 2.06 -17.37 -35.88
N HIS A 95 1.39 -18.02 -34.92
CA HIS A 95 -0.02 -17.76 -34.63
C HIS A 95 -0.18 -16.55 -33.70
N HIS A 96 -1.00 -15.58 -34.12
CA HIS A 96 -1.28 -14.36 -33.37
C HIS A 96 -2.71 -14.28 -32.81
N GLN A 97 -3.57 -15.24 -33.16
CA GLN A 97 -4.96 -15.26 -32.75
C GLN A 97 -5.13 -16.11 -31.48
N PHE A 98 -5.46 -15.44 -30.37
CA PHE A 98 -5.70 -16.06 -29.07
C PHE A 98 -7.06 -15.66 -28.53
N GLU A 99 -7.76 -16.63 -27.92
CA GLU A 99 -9.04 -16.48 -27.26
C GLU A 99 -8.90 -16.87 -25.79
N GLU A 100 -9.44 -16.08 -24.88
CA GLU A 100 -9.46 -16.40 -23.45
C GLU A 100 -10.50 -17.50 -23.16
N ILE A 101 -10.13 -18.49 -22.37
CA ILE A 101 -11.05 -19.53 -21.88
C ILE A 101 -11.23 -19.35 -20.38
N LYS A 102 -12.48 -19.18 -19.95
CA LYS A 102 -12.88 -19.19 -18.53
C LYS A 102 -13.04 -20.61 -18.00
#